data_AF-A0A928DR91-F1
#
_entry.id   AF-A0A928DR91-F1
#
_cell.length_a   1.000
_cell.length_b   1.000
_cell.length_c   1.000
_cell.angle_alpha   90.00
_cell.angle_beta   90.00
_cell.angle_gamma   90.00
#
_symmetry.space_group_name_H-M   'P 1'
#
loop_
_entity.id
_entity.type
_entity.pdbx_description
1 polymer ?
#
loop_
_entity_poly.entity_id
_entity_poly.type
_entity_poly.pdbx_seq_one_letter_code
_entity_poly.pdbx_strand_id
1 'polypeptide(L)'
;MKFNFHAVSVPFRFCAAFCAVFCAVFCAISPGFTQNADAVRFDLADPAWTLTSGKGRLLKDGAEGVSGAVLEISGNGKSSSSWKLADVPVLPGRTAMLRFKVRRTSGSGGGMTGLDRANFDISVSEKWETRSLISPIPADMEKDGIHLGQWMIDGTLQFAELELLYLTPVYAANGLGADERVTLSADGPKYSFWGNFGGSQGCFSRSFAESSSKFNTCRWNIMNGSSVTYRFDLNGLELELPNVKEPKFYAPTLHFYVGYHLKGTLNAFASKDGETWTKVGSVDGAKSQNIELPEEFSGTKTVWIRFAGSENANCQLYELGFRASLVPMKETPETDSDEPAVPETSIRGATRFWELI
;
A
#
# COMPACT_ATOMS: atom_id res chain seq x y z
N MET A 1 25.00 -48.32 0.29
CA MET A 1 24.80 -47.40 1.43
C MET A 1 23.38 -46.85 1.34
N LYS A 2 22.54 -47.05 2.36
CA LYS A 2 21.20 -46.42 2.50
C LYS A 2 20.99 -46.18 3.99
N PHE A 3 20.72 -44.95 4.39
CA PHE A 3 20.40 -44.62 5.78
C PHE A 3 18.89 -44.42 5.93
N ASN A 4 18.27 -45.29 6.73
CA ASN A 4 16.97 -45.03 7.32
C ASN A 4 17.20 -44.24 8.61
N PHE A 5 16.42 -43.19 8.84
CA PHE A 5 16.24 -42.60 10.16
C PHE A 5 14.78 -42.76 10.59
N HIS A 6 14.57 -43.32 11.77
CA HIS A 6 13.28 -43.28 12.45
C HIS A 6 13.21 -42.02 13.32
N ALA A 7 12.08 -41.33 13.31
CA ALA A 7 11.74 -40.35 14.33
C ALA A 7 10.78 -41.01 15.33
N VAL A 8 11.15 -41.04 16.61
CA VAL A 8 10.37 -41.68 17.67
C VAL A 8 9.36 -40.67 18.25
N SER A 9 8.09 -41.07 18.33
CA SER A 9 7.04 -40.30 19.00
C SER A 9 7.07 -40.49 20.51
N VAL A 10 7.00 -39.42 21.28
CA VAL A 10 6.76 -39.45 22.74
C VAL A 10 5.52 -38.60 23.06
N PRO A 11 4.50 -39.13 23.76
CA PRO A 11 3.28 -38.39 24.07
C PRO A 11 3.38 -37.62 25.39
N PHE A 12 2.60 -36.53 25.51
CA PHE A 12 2.30 -35.89 26.80
C PHE A 12 0.78 -35.75 26.96
N ARG A 13 0.26 -36.11 28.15
CA ARG A 13 -1.16 -35.99 28.54
C ARG A 13 -1.30 -35.86 30.06
N PHE A 14 -1.85 -34.73 30.52
CA PHE A 14 -2.66 -34.47 31.73
C PHE A 14 -3.20 -33.03 31.52
N CYS A 15 -4.49 -32.67 31.56
CA CYS A 15 -5.52 -32.76 32.62
C CYS A 15 -5.10 -32.07 33.94
N ALA A 16 -5.90 -31.22 34.62
CA ALA A 16 -7.20 -30.53 34.38
C ALA A 16 -7.40 -29.52 35.57
N ALA A 17 -8.23 -28.46 35.62
CA ALA A 17 -9.16 -27.72 34.74
C ALA A 17 -9.41 -26.29 35.36
N PHE A 18 -10.53 -25.61 35.02
CA PHE A 18 -11.03 -24.30 35.55
C PHE A 18 -10.24 -23.02 35.17
N CYS A 19 -10.84 -21.83 34.97
CA CYS A 19 -12.21 -21.51 34.50
C CYS A 19 -12.33 -20.03 34.06
N ALA A 20 -13.26 -19.76 33.13
CA ALA A 20 -13.98 -18.49 32.90
C ALA A 20 -13.24 -17.21 32.38
N VAL A 21 -13.90 -16.55 31.41
CA VAL A 21 -13.78 -15.15 30.95
C VAL A 21 -12.37 -14.62 30.61
N PHE A 22 -11.98 -14.77 29.33
CA PHE A 22 -11.85 -13.61 28.43
C PHE A 22 -11.80 -14.10 26.97
N CYS A 23 -12.84 -13.82 26.17
CA CYS A 23 -12.81 -14.06 24.73
C CYS A 23 -12.06 -12.92 24.02
N ALA A 24 -10.76 -12.84 24.25
CA ALA A 24 -9.86 -12.06 23.41
C ALA A 24 -9.79 -12.74 22.02
N VAL A 25 -10.64 -12.28 21.09
CA VAL A 25 -10.55 -12.67 19.69
C VAL A 25 -9.28 -12.03 19.13
N PHE A 26 -8.17 -12.77 19.20
CA PHE A 26 -6.94 -12.46 18.49
C PHE A 26 -7.16 -12.68 16.98
N CYS A 27 -7.93 -11.77 16.36
CA CYS A 27 -7.80 -11.52 14.94
C CYS A 27 -6.34 -11.21 14.63
N ALA A 28 -5.79 -11.78 13.56
CA ALA A 28 -4.52 -11.32 13.02
C ALA A 28 -4.72 -9.90 12.47
N ILE A 29 -4.41 -8.89 13.29
CA ILE A 29 -4.36 -7.50 12.86
C ILE A 29 -3.09 -7.33 12.02
N SER A 30 -3.21 -6.69 10.85
CA SER A 30 -2.04 -6.31 10.05
C SER A 30 -1.07 -5.47 10.92
N PRO A 31 0.24 -5.77 10.95
CA PRO A 31 1.19 -4.99 11.72
C PRO A 31 1.10 -3.48 11.38
N GLY A 32 1.01 -2.64 12.42
CA GLY A 32 0.86 -1.20 12.29
C GLY A 32 -0.56 -0.65 12.43
N PHE A 33 -1.51 -1.40 13.01
CA PHE A 33 -2.86 -0.92 13.32
C PHE A 33 -3.42 -1.43 14.65
N THR A 34 -4.42 -0.73 15.17
CA THR A 34 -5.41 -1.23 16.14
C THR A 34 -6.81 -1.17 15.52
N GLN A 35 -7.69 -2.08 15.96
CA GLN A 35 -9.10 -2.11 15.56
C GLN A 35 -9.93 -1.25 16.52
N ASN A 36 -10.76 -0.34 15.99
CA ASN A 36 -11.75 0.39 16.78
C ASN A 36 -13.00 -0.47 17.05
N ALA A 37 -13.83 -0.10 18.02
CA ALA A 37 -15.05 -0.82 18.36
C ALA A 37 -16.11 -0.80 17.23
N ASP A 38 -15.98 0.14 16.29
CA ASP A 38 -16.87 0.38 15.15
C ASP A 38 -16.76 -0.75 14.12
N ALA A 39 -17.55 -1.82 14.30
CA ALA A 39 -17.60 -2.99 13.43
C ALA A 39 -19.01 -3.17 12.83
N VAL A 40 -19.14 -3.01 11.51
CA VAL A 40 -20.38 -3.25 10.77
C VAL A 40 -20.35 -4.65 10.19
N ARG A 41 -21.28 -5.52 10.59
CA ARG A 41 -21.47 -6.85 9.99
C ARG A 41 -22.60 -6.81 8.99
N PHE A 42 -22.41 -7.47 7.85
CA PHE A 42 -23.41 -7.52 6.78
C PHE A 42 -24.12 -8.87 6.80
N ASP A 43 -25.45 -8.85 6.77
CA ASP A 43 -26.20 -10.04 6.40
C ASP A 43 -26.00 -10.29 4.90
N LEU A 44 -25.56 -11.50 4.56
CA LEU A 44 -25.41 -11.93 3.17
C LEU A 44 -26.72 -12.47 2.59
N ALA A 45 -27.76 -12.64 3.41
CA ALA A 45 -29.13 -12.93 2.97
C ALA A 45 -29.99 -11.68 2.68
N ASP A 46 -29.45 -10.48 2.89
CA ASP A 46 -30.14 -9.22 2.59
C ASP A 46 -30.50 -9.12 1.09
N PRO A 47 -31.76 -8.87 0.71
CA PRO A 47 -32.18 -8.73 -0.69
C PRO A 47 -31.56 -7.54 -1.44
N ALA A 48 -30.85 -6.62 -0.76
CA ALA A 48 -30.06 -5.56 -1.39
C ALA A 48 -28.80 -6.09 -2.12
N TRP A 49 -28.37 -7.33 -1.85
CA TRP A 49 -27.29 -7.96 -2.61
C TRP A 49 -27.72 -8.31 -4.04
N THR A 50 -27.13 -7.63 -5.02
CA THR A 50 -27.44 -7.80 -6.45
C THR A 50 -26.32 -8.52 -7.20
N LEU A 51 -26.65 -9.51 -8.02
CA LEU A 51 -25.69 -10.18 -8.90
C LEU A 51 -25.56 -9.38 -10.21
N THR A 52 -24.37 -8.86 -10.49
CA THR A 52 -24.11 -8.02 -11.68
C THR A 52 -24.26 -8.77 -13.01
N SER A 53 -23.86 -10.04 -13.08
CA SER A 53 -23.98 -10.89 -14.27
C SER A 53 -23.70 -12.37 -13.95
N GLY A 54 -23.92 -13.25 -14.92
CA GLY A 54 -23.45 -14.64 -14.88
C GLY A 54 -24.29 -15.55 -13.98
N LYS A 55 -23.62 -16.41 -13.21
CA LYS A 55 -24.26 -17.39 -12.31
C LYS A 55 -23.82 -17.16 -10.86
N GLY A 56 -24.78 -17.17 -9.94
CA GLY A 56 -24.54 -17.15 -8.52
C GLY A 56 -25.79 -17.61 -7.77
N ARG A 57 -25.65 -17.93 -6.48
CA ARG A 57 -26.76 -18.29 -5.59
C ARG A 57 -26.49 -17.87 -4.16
N LEU A 58 -27.56 -17.58 -3.43
CA LEU A 58 -27.57 -17.40 -1.99
C LEU A 58 -27.85 -18.75 -1.32
N LEU A 59 -26.92 -19.23 -0.49
CA LEU A 59 -27.12 -20.39 0.39
C LEU A 59 -27.58 -19.87 1.75
N LYS A 60 -28.90 -19.83 1.98
CA LYS A 60 -29.51 -19.28 3.20
C LYS A 60 -29.13 -20.06 4.46
N ASP A 61 -29.06 -21.37 4.35
CA ASP A 61 -28.67 -22.28 5.44
C ASP A 61 -27.14 -22.32 5.67
N GLY A 62 -26.39 -21.47 4.97
CA GLY A 62 -24.95 -21.32 5.09
C GLY A 62 -24.14 -22.45 4.45
N ALA A 63 -22.99 -22.77 5.06
CA ALA A 63 -22.15 -23.89 4.68
C ALA A 63 -21.26 -24.34 5.85
N GLU A 64 -20.78 -25.59 5.82
CA GLU A 64 -19.85 -26.11 6.83
C GLU A 64 -18.58 -25.25 6.93
N GLY A 65 -18.17 -24.92 8.17
CA GLY A 65 -17.00 -24.10 8.49
C GLY A 65 -17.27 -22.59 8.61
N VAL A 66 -18.50 -22.14 8.33
CA VAL A 66 -18.91 -20.72 8.43
C VAL A 66 -20.25 -20.52 9.12
N SER A 67 -20.48 -19.30 9.60
CA SER A 67 -21.73 -18.87 10.22
C SER A 67 -22.53 -17.95 9.29
N GLY A 68 -23.86 -18.10 9.30
CA GLY A 68 -24.77 -17.30 8.47
C GLY A 68 -24.79 -17.73 7.01
N ALA A 69 -25.50 -16.94 6.19
CA ALA A 69 -25.69 -17.24 4.77
C ALA A 69 -24.39 -17.05 3.95
N VAL A 70 -24.32 -17.74 2.81
CA VAL A 70 -23.16 -17.72 1.90
C VAL A 70 -23.56 -17.23 0.52
N LEU A 71 -22.83 -16.25 -0.02
CA LEU A 71 -22.94 -15.84 -1.42
C LEU A 71 -21.99 -16.69 -2.27
N GLU A 72 -22.54 -17.45 -3.21
CA GLU A 72 -21.79 -18.22 -4.19
C GLU A 72 -21.83 -17.55 -5.57
N ILE A 73 -20.72 -17.60 -6.31
CA ILE A 73 -20.61 -17.08 -7.67
C ILE A 73 -19.72 -17.98 -8.53
N SER A 74 -20.17 -18.29 -9.75
CA SER A 74 -19.43 -19.14 -10.71
C SER A 74 -19.01 -18.33 -11.94
N GLY A 75 -17.73 -18.44 -12.29
CA GLY A 75 -17.19 -17.96 -13.55
C GLY A 75 -17.45 -18.94 -14.72
N ASN A 76 -16.87 -18.61 -15.88
CA ASN A 76 -17.01 -19.35 -17.15
C ASN A 76 -15.75 -19.29 -18.03
N GLY A 77 -14.61 -18.90 -17.47
CA GLY A 77 -13.34 -18.70 -18.17
C GLY A 77 -13.27 -17.47 -19.10
N LYS A 78 -14.32 -16.63 -19.16
CA LYS A 78 -14.47 -15.61 -20.22
C LYS A 78 -15.02 -14.26 -19.77
N SER A 79 -15.75 -14.20 -18.66
CA SER A 79 -16.39 -12.97 -18.17
C SER A 79 -16.32 -12.86 -16.65
N SER A 80 -16.06 -11.66 -16.15
CA SER A 80 -16.09 -11.33 -14.73
C SER A 80 -17.52 -11.07 -14.24
N SER A 81 -17.77 -11.39 -12.97
CA SER A 81 -19.04 -11.13 -12.29
C SER A 81 -18.83 -10.95 -10.79
N SER A 82 -19.70 -10.17 -10.15
CA SER A 82 -19.72 -9.96 -8.70
C SER A 82 -21.13 -9.81 -8.14
N TRP A 83 -21.30 -10.25 -6.89
CA TRP A 83 -22.34 -9.74 -6.01
C TRP A 83 -21.96 -8.32 -5.58
N LYS A 84 -22.93 -7.40 -5.52
CA LYS A 84 -22.75 -6.02 -5.10
C LYS A 84 -23.77 -5.61 -4.04
N LEU A 85 -23.29 -4.84 -3.08
CA LEU A 85 -24.10 -4.05 -2.14
C LEU A 85 -23.74 -2.58 -2.37
N ALA A 86 -24.73 -1.75 -2.69
CA ALA A 86 -24.56 -0.32 -2.94
C ALA A 86 -24.87 0.51 -1.70
N ASP A 87 -24.53 1.81 -1.73
CA ASP A 87 -24.89 2.80 -0.71
C ASP A 87 -24.47 2.44 0.73
N VAL A 88 -23.42 1.62 0.89
CA VAL A 88 -22.89 1.19 2.19
C VAL A 88 -22.35 2.42 2.93
N PRO A 89 -22.89 2.77 4.13
CA PRO A 89 -22.38 3.89 4.91
C PRO A 89 -20.92 3.67 5.30
N VAL A 90 -20.08 4.68 5.11
CA VAL A 90 -18.68 4.67 5.54
C VAL A 90 -18.34 5.93 6.33
N LEU A 91 -17.44 5.80 7.31
CA LEU A 91 -16.95 6.95 8.07
C LEU A 91 -15.89 7.73 7.25
N PRO A 92 -16.13 9.02 6.92
CA PRO A 92 -15.18 9.82 6.16
C PRO A 92 -13.85 10.00 6.90
N GLY A 93 -12.75 10.07 6.14
CA GLY A 93 -11.40 10.31 6.68
C GLY A 93 -10.80 9.18 7.52
N ARG A 94 -11.45 8.01 7.61
CA ARG A 94 -10.97 6.85 8.38
C ARG A 94 -10.32 5.80 7.47
N THR A 95 -9.35 5.05 8.01
CA THR A 95 -8.90 3.81 7.37
C THR A 95 -9.91 2.71 7.65
N ALA A 96 -10.50 2.14 6.60
CA ALA A 96 -11.40 1.00 6.71
C ALA A 96 -10.67 -0.31 6.37
N MET A 97 -11.16 -1.42 6.91
CA MET A 97 -10.73 -2.77 6.58
C MET A 97 -11.95 -3.66 6.34
N LEU A 98 -12.06 -4.18 5.12
CA LEU A 98 -13.07 -5.16 4.75
C LEU A 98 -12.52 -6.56 5.07
N ARG A 99 -13.16 -7.28 6.00
CA ARG A 99 -12.82 -8.66 6.38
C ARG A 99 -13.96 -9.59 5.97
N PHE A 100 -13.61 -10.78 5.47
CA PHE A 100 -14.54 -11.83 5.09
C PHE A 100 -13.84 -13.19 5.07
N LYS A 101 -14.62 -14.27 5.09
CA LYS A 101 -14.16 -15.60 4.69
C LYS A 101 -14.44 -15.84 3.22
N VAL A 102 -13.53 -16.52 2.54
CA VAL A 102 -13.69 -16.97 1.14
C VAL A 102 -13.17 -18.39 0.97
N ARG A 103 -13.74 -19.13 0.01
CA ARG A 103 -13.16 -20.37 -0.54
C ARG A 103 -13.54 -20.59 -2.00
N ARG A 104 -12.81 -21.46 -2.68
CA ARG A 104 -13.14 -21.99 -4.02
C ARG A 104 -13.78 -23.37 -3.86
N THR A 105 -14.95 -23.61 -4.44
CA THR A 105 -15.64 -24.92 -4.39
C THR A 105 -15.52 -25.73 -5.68
N SER A 106 -15.12 -25.11 -6.79
CA SER A 106 -14.76 -25.83 -8.02
C SER A 106 -13.77 -25.03 -8.88
N GLY A 107 -13.09 -25.73 -9.80
CA GLY A 107 -12.25 -25.12 -10.83
C GLY A 107 -10.94 -24.52 -10.30
N SER A 108 -10.45 -23.47 -10.94
CA SER A 108 -9.20 -22.79 -10.57
C SER A 108 -9.33 -21.26 -10.66
N GLY A 109 -8.27 -20.52 -10.32
CA GLY A 109 -8.28 -19.06 -10.28
C GLY A 109 -8.64 -18.46 -8.91
N GLY A 110 -8.95 -17.16 -8.91
CA GLY A 110 -9.16 -16.33 -7.72
C GLY A 110 -10.31 -15.32 -7.85
N GLY A 111 -10.51 -14.50 -6.82
CA GLY A 111 -11.59 -13.52 -6.73
C GLY A 111 -11.19 -12.10 -7.13
N MET A 112 -12.18 -11.25 -7.39
CA MET A 112 -12.05 -9.79 -7.41
C MET A 112 -13.04 -9.21 -6.40
N THR A 113 -12.58 -8.36 -5.50
CA THR A 113 -13.35 -8.01 -4.29
C THR A 113 -12.82 -6.74 -3.64
N GLY A 114 -13.66 -6.06 -2.84
CA GLY A 114 -13.25 -4.90 -2.07
C GLY A 114 -14.37 -3.89 -1.91
N LEU A 115 -13.97 -2.63 -1.72
CA LEU A 115 -14.84 -1.48 -1.86
C LEU A 115 -14.88 -1.06 -3.34
N ASP A 116 -15.94 -0.40 -3.79
CA ASP A 116 -16.03 0.09 -5.17
C ASP A 116 -14.92 1.11 -5.48
N ARG A 117 -14.36 1.81 -4.48
CA ARG A 117 -13.15 2.65 -4.63
C ARG A 117 -11.82 1.87 -4.75
N ALA A 118 -11.76 0.64 -4.26
CA ALA A 118 -10.52 -0.13 -4.10
C ALA A 118 -10.76 -1.62 -4.38
N ASN A 119 -10.52 -2.02 -5.63
CA ASN A 119 -10.54 -3.43 -6.04
C ASN A 119 -9.26 -4.13 -5.58
N PHE A 120 -9.39 -5.40 -5.18
CA PHE A 120 -8.29 -6.31 -4.94
C PHE A 120 -8.55 -7.65 -5.64
N ASP A 121 -7.59 -8.06 -6.45
CA ASP A 121 -7.51 -9.38 -7.07
C ASP A 121 -6.90 -10.35 -6.03
N ILE A 122 -7.61 -11.40 -5.65
CA ILE A 122 -7.20 -12.31 -4.56
C ILE A 122 -7.02 -13.76 -5.02
N SER A 123 -5.91 -14.38 -4.64
CA SER A 123 -5.78 -15.85 -4.68
C SER A 123 -6.74 -16.47 -3.67
N VAL A 124 -7.42 -17.57 -4.05
CA VAL A 124 -8.40 -18.25 -3.19
C VAL A 124 -8.10 -19.75 -3.08
N SER A 125 -8.11 -20.27 -1.85
CA SER A 125 -7.92 -21.70 -1.55
C SER A 125 -9.26 -22.47 -1.53
N GLU A 126 -9.21 -23.81 -1.60
CA GLU A 126 -10.40 -24.68 -1.44
C GLU A 126 -10.92 -24.77 0.01
N LYS A 127 -10.08 -24.39 0.97
CA LYS A 127 -10.46 -24.24 2.39
C LYS A 127 -10.94 -22.82 2.65
N TRP A 128 -11.86 -22.67 3.59
CA TRP A 128 -12.23 -21.36 4.13
C TRP A 128 -11.01 -20.65 4.71
N GLU A 129 -10.72 -19.48 4.17
CA GLU A 129 -9.65 -18.60 4.60
C GLU A 129 -10.22 -17.20 4.88
N THR A 130 -9.76 -16.58 5.97
CA THR A 130 -10.10 -15.19 6.28
C THR A 130 -9.20 -14.26 5.46
N ARG A 131 -9.81 -13.36 4.69
CA ARG A 131 -9.13 -12.27 3.99
C ARG A 131 -9.43 -10.95 4.71
N SER A 132 -8.54 -9.98 4.56
CA SER A 132 -8.69 -8.63 5.12
C SER A 132 -8.02 -7.65 4.17
N LEU A 133 -8.75 -6.62 3.73
CA LEU A 133 -8.35 -5.68 2.71
C LEU A 133 -8.48 -4.26 3.26
N ILE A 134 -7.41 -3.47 3.21
CA ILE A 134 -7.33 -2.14 3.83
C ILE A 134 -7.52 -1.06 2.77
N SER A 135 -8.35 -0.06 3.05
CA SER A 135 -8.58 1.09 2.17
C SER A 135 -8.85 2.39 2.97
N PRO A 136 -8.13 3.49 2.70
CA PRO A 136 -8.50 4.81 3.20
C PRO A 136 -9.81 5.32 2.60
N ILE A 137 -10.69 5.84 3.45
CA ILE A 137 -11.91 6.57 3.05
C ILE A 137 -11.58 8.09 3.03
N PRO A 138 -11.85 8.81 1.92
CA PRO A 138 -11.70 10.27 1.83
C PRO A 138 -12.53 11.04 2.87
N ALA A 139 -12.16 12.29 3.14
CA ALA A 139 -12.85 13.13 4.11
C ALA A 139 -14.25 13.60 3.67
N ASP A 140 -14.58 13.46 2.38
CA ASP A 140 -15.83 13.84 1.73
C ASP A 140 -16.74 12.63 1.38
N MET A 141 -16.31 11.39 1.68
CA MET A 141 -17.04 10.17 1.32
C MET A 141 -17.80 9.57 2.50
N GLU A 142 -19.13 9.72 2.49
CA GLU A 142 -20.05 9.10 3.46
C GLU A 142 -20.60 7.73 3.02
N LYS A 143 -20.42 7.34 1.75
CA LYS A 143 -20.89 6.06 1.18
C LYS A 143 -19.94 5.48 0.14
N ASP A 144 -19.87 4.16 0.08
CA ASP A 144 -19.20 3.40 -1.00
C ASP A 144 -20.06 2.17 -1.39
N GLY A 145 -19.62 1.39 -2.37
CA GLY A 145 -20.13 0.05 -2.63
C GLY A 145 -19.20 -1.04 -2.07
N ILE A 146 -19.73 -2.25 -1.88
CA ILE A 146 -18.93 -3.47 -1.68
C ILE A 146 -19.19 -4.41 -2.85
N HIS A 147 -18.14 -5.05 -3.38
CA HIS A 147 -18.26 -6.13 -4.35
C HIS A 147 -17.53 -7.40 -3.91
N LEU A 148 -18.17 -8.55 -4.16
CA LEU A 148 -17.63 -9.90 -3.90
C LEU A 148 -17.78 -10.72 -5.19
N GLY A 149 -16.69 -11.05 -5.88
CA GLY A 149 -16.78 -11.60 -7.23
C GLY A 149 -15.57 -12.40 -7.72
N GLN A 150 -15.61 -12.73 -9.01
CA GLN A 150 -14.60 -13.50 -9.73
C GLN A 150 -14.17 -12.77 -11.01
N TRP A 151 -12.89 -12.92 -11.37
CA TRP A 151 -12.31 -12.29 -12.55
C TRP A 151 -11.95 -13.34 -13.62
N MET A 152 -12.90 -13.58 -14.53
CA MET A 152 -12.76 -14.47 -15.70
C MET A 152 -12.31 -15.91 -15.38
N ILE A 153 -12.57 -16.42 -14.18
CA ILE A 153 -12.16 -17.77 -13.79
C ILE A 153 -13.07 -18.83 -14.42
N ASP A 154 -12.58 -20.05 -14.59
CA ASP A 154 -13.44 -21.23 -14.72
C ASP A 154 -13.42 -21.98 -13.37
N GLY A 155 -14.48 -21.76 -12.59
CA GLY A 155 -14.55 -22.16 -11.18
C GLY A 155 -15.63 -21.42 -10.40
N THR A 156 -15.80 -21.81 -9.14
CA THR A 156 -16.84 -21.29 -8.24
C THR A 156 -16.25 -20.82 -6.92
N LEU A 157 -16.60 -19.61 -6.49
CA LEU A 157 -16.20 -19.02 -5.23
C LEU A 157 -17.40 -18.90 -4.27
N GLN A 158 -17.15 -19.04 -2.99
CA GLN A 158 -18.10 -18.81 -1.91
C GLN A 158 -17.53 -17.77 -0.94
N PHE A 159 -18.37 -16.82 -0.51
CA PHE A 159 -18.05 -15.75 0.44
C PHE A 159 -18.98 -15.80 1.65
N ALA A 160 -18.43 -15.56 2.85
CA ALA A 160 -19.13 -15.65 4.13
C ALA A 160 -18.58 -14.63 5.15
N GLU A 161 -19.31 -14.39 6.25
CA GLU A 161 -18.83 -13.64 7.43
C GLU A 161 -18.20 -12.28 7.09
N LEU A 162 -18.91 -11.46 6.30
CA LEU A 162 -18.45 -10.14 5.87
C LEU A 162 -18.62 -9.08 6.98
N GLU A 163 -17.54 -8.37 7.31
CA GLU A 163 -17.54 -7.23 8.22
C GLU A 163 -16.64 -6.09 7.72
N LEU A 164 -17.07 -4.84 7.94
CA LEU A 164 -16.31 -3.61 7.71
C LEU A 164 -15.89 -3.03 9.06
N LEU A 165 -14.61 -2.72 9.20
CA LEU A 165 -13.96 -2.39 10.47
C LEU A 165 -13.16 -1.10 10.31
N TYR A 166 -13.22 -0.20 11.28
CA TYR A 166 -12.38 1.00 11.25
C TYR A 166 -11.07 0.80 12.01
N LEU A 167 -9.95 1.08 11.34
CA LEU A 167 -8.61 0.96 11.89
C LEU A 167 -8.06 2.31 12.34
N THR A 168 -7.26 2.27 13.39
CA THR A 168 -6.38 3.38 13.80
C THR A 168 -4.95 2.93 13.54
N PRO A 169 -4.14 3.66 12.76
CA PRO A 169 -2.76 3.27 12.50
C PRO A 169 -1.89 3.47 13.74
N VAL A 170 -0.90 2.60 13.90
CA VAL A 170 0.10 2.64 14.96
C VAL A 170 1.48 2.57 14.31
N TYR A 171 2.28 3.62 14.51
CA TYR A 171 3.61 3.75 13.92
C TYR A 171 4.70 3.23 14.86
N ALA A 172 5.93 3.13 14.36
CA ALA A 172 7.08 2.90 15.23
C ALA A 172 7.29 4.10 16.18
N ALA A 173 8.10 3.92 17.23
CA ALA A 173 8.33 4.97 18.25
C ALA A 173 8.89 6.29 17.67
N ASN A 174 9.61 6.22 16.55
CA ASN A 174 10.11 7.37 15.79
C ASN A 174 9.07 8.01 14.84
N GLY A 175 7.81 7.60 14.92
CA GLY A 175 6.67 8.08 14.13
C GLY A 175 6.62 7.64 12.66
N LEU A 176 7.58 6.83 12.18
CA LEU A 176 7.63 6.40 10.78
C LEU A 176 6.62 5.28 10.46
N GLY A 177 6.04 5.35 9.26
CA GLY A 177 5.16 4.34 8.68
C GLY A 177 5.89 3.14 8.05
N ALA A 178 5.12 2.12 7.67
CA ALA A 178 5.64 0.86 7.14
C ALA A 178 6.50 1.01 5.87
N ASP A 179 6.30 2.07 5.08
CA ASP A 179 7.04 2.38 3.83
C ASP A 179 8.20 3.38 4.01
N GLU A 180 8.38 3.95 5.21
CA GLU A 180 9.31 5.07 5.46
C GLU A 180 10.55 4.63 6.25
N ARG A 181 11.74 5.08 5.84
CA ARG A 181 13.02 4.77 6.48
C ARG A 181 13.92 6.00 6.52
N VAL A 182 14.65 6.18 7.61
CA VAL A 182 15.85 7.02 7.64
C VAL A 182 17.08 6.13 7.72
N THR A 183 18.08 6.41 6.89
CA THR A 183 19.36 5.69 6.87
C THR A 183 20.51 6.67 7.14
N LEU A 184 21.56 6.20 7.83
CA LEU A 184 22.80 6.96 7.98
C LEU A 184 23.74 6.65 6.82
N SER A 185 24.37 7.68 6.26
CA SER A 185 25.37 7.57 5.19
C SER A 185 26.54 8.51 5.46
N ALA A 186 27.63 8.42 4.68
CA ALA A 186 28.80 9.30 4.82
C ALA A 186 28.44 10.80 4.68
N ASP A 187 27.44 11.10 3.83
CA ASP A 187 26.94 12.46 3.60
C ASP A 187 25.91 12.90 4.65
N GLY A 188 25.69 12.10 5.69
CA GLY A 188 24.70 12.33 6.75
C GLY A 188 23.43 11.46 6.62
N PRO A 189 22.40 11.75 7.45
CA PRO A 189 21.13 11.04 7.44
C PRO A 189 20.30 11.36 6.20
N LYS A 190 19.65 10.34 5.63
CA LYS A 190 18.79 10.44 4.43
C LYS A 190 17.43 9.79 4.71
N TYR A 191 16.35 10.51 4.38
CA TYR A 191 14.97 10.01 4.43
C TYR A 191 14.61 9.33 3.11
N SER A 192 13.77 8.30 3.19
CA SER A 192 13.19 7.61 2.05
C SER A 192 11.78 7.11 2.36
N PHE A 193 10.89 7.22 1.39
CA PHE A 193 9.62 6.52 1.29
C PHE A 193 9.64 5.65 0.03
N TRP A 194 9.07 4.44 0.11
CA TRP A 194 8.80 3.61 -1.06
C TRP A 194 7.49 2.83 -0.89
N GLY A 195 6.44 3.24 -1.60
CA GLY A 195 5.08 2.76 -1.37
C GLY A 195 4.90 1.29 -1.75
N ASN A 196 4.67 0.41 -0.79
CA ASN A 196 4.46 -1.02 -1.02
C ASN A 196 3.00 -1.33 -1.42
N PHE A 197 2.59 -0.84 -2.60
CA PHE A 197 1.19 -0.96 -3.05
C PHE A 197 0.70 -2.42 -3.18
N GLY A 198 1.59 -3.37 -3.46
CA GLY A 198 1.26 -4.81 -3.49
C GLY A 198 1.29 -5.50 -2.11
N GLY A 199 1.58 -4.77 -1.04
CA GLY A 199 1.67 -5.29 0.33
C GLY A 199 0.32 -5.41 1.04
N SER A 200 0.34 -5.96 2.27
CA SER A 200 -0.86 -6.17 3.09
C SER A 200 -1.55 -4.90 3.60
N GLN A 201 -0.98 -3.72 3.35
CA GLN A 201 -1.61 -2.41 3.61
C GLN A 201 -2.24 -1.80 2.34
N GLY A 202 -1.98 -2.35 1.15
CA GLY A 202 -2.57 -1.95 -0.13
C GLY A 202 -2.33 -0.48 -0.46
N CYS A 203 -3.40 0.32 -0.46
CA CYS A 203 -3.33 1.76 -0.73
C CYS A 203 -3.02 2.62 0.51
N PHE A 204 -3.00 2.06 1.72
CA PHE A 204 -2.66 2.80 2.93
C PHE A 204 -1.14 2.93 3.10
N SER A 205 -0.69 4.13 3.44
CA SER A 205 0.60 4.40 4.10
C SER A 205 0.46 5.63 4.99
N ARG A 206 1.42 5.91 5.91
CA ARG A 206 1.40 7.16 6.71
C ARG A 206 1.39 8.40 5.82
N SER A 207 2.07 8.33 4.68
CA SER A 207 2.20 9.42 3.74
C SER A 207 1.00 9.55 2.79
N PHE A 208 0.00 8.66 2.81
CA PHE A 208 -1.22 8.82 2.00
C PHE A 208 -2.09 9.94 2.59
N ALA A 209 -2.56 10.88 1.77
CA ALA A 209 -3.45 11.95 2.20
C ALA A 209 -4.88 11.80 1.66
N GLU A 210 -5.05 11.70 0.35
CA GLU A 210 -6.36 11.70 -0.31
C GLU A 210 -6.30 11.03 -1.70
N SER A 211 -7.45 10.57 -2.22
CA SER A 211 -7.55 10.09 -3.60
C SER A 211 -9.00 10.08 -4.11
N SER A 212 -9.20 10.72 -5.25
CA SER A 212 -10.38 10.54 -6.12
C SER A 212 -10.16 9.43 -7.16
N SER A 213 -8.93 8.93 -7.30
CA SER A 213 -8.57 7.81 -8.18
C SER A 213 -8.90 6.47 -7.53
N LYS A 214 -9.36 5.50 -8.31
CA LYS A 214 -9.62 4.14 -7.79
C LYS A 214 -8.32 3.36 -7.61
N PHE A 215 -8.20 2.62 -6.50
CA PHE A 215 -7.12 1.67 -6.31
C PHE A 215 -7.48 0.30 -6.92
N ASN A 216 -6.47 -0.42 -7.40
CA ASN A 216 -6.64 -1.72 -8.04
C ASN A 216 -5.44 -2.63 -7.72
N THR A 217 -5.54 -3.41 -6.64
CA THR A 217 -4.61 -4.44 -6.16
C THR A 217 -3.20 -3.95 -5.75
N CYS A 218 -2.52 -3.26 -6.65
CA CYS A 218 -1.15 -2.77 -6.49
C CYS A 218 -0.87 -1.46 -7.28
N ARG A 219 -1.91 -0.79 -7.80
CA ARG A 219 -1.78 0.45 -8.59
C ARG A 219 -2.96 1.40 -8.39
N TRP A 220 -2.72 2.70 -8.62
CA TRP A 220 -3.80 3.68 -8.79
C TRP A 220 -4.21 3.80 -10.25
N ASN A 221 -5.50 3.67 -10.54
CA ASN A 221 -6.07 3.95 -11.85
C ASN A 221 -6.29 5.46 -11.97
N ILE A 222 -5.37 6.17 -12.64
CA ILE A 222 -5.44 7.62 -12.84
C ILE A 222 -6.18 7.91 -14.15
N MET A 223 -7.32 8.56 -14.02
CA MET A 223 -8.27 8.87 -15.09
C MET A 223 -8.36 10.38 -15.32
N ASN A 224 -9.07 10.80 -16.37
CA ASN A 224 -9.42 12.21 -16.60
C ASN A 224 -10.00 12.86 -15.32
N GLY A 225 -9.34 13.91 -14.82
CA GLY A 225 -9.76 14.66 -13.64
C GLY A 225 -9.62 13.93 -12.29
N SER A 226 -9.11 12.69 -12.26
CA SER A 226 -8.82 12.00 -11.00
C SER A 226 -7.38 12.24 -10.54
N SER A 227 -7.19 12.23 -9.21
CA SER A 227 -5.91 12.46 -8.56
C SER A 227 -5.66 11.50 -7.40
N VAL A 228 -4.40 11.43 -6.96
CA VAL A 228 -3.98 10.88 -5.67
C VAL A 228 -2.91 11.80 -5.09
N THR A 229 -3.00 12.08 -3.79
CA THR A 229 -2.08 12.98 -3.08
C THR A 229 -1.41 12.26 -1.91
N TYR A 230 -0.10 12.46 -1.80
CA TYR A 230 0.73 12.02 -0.68
C TYR A 230 1.32 13.24 0.05
N ARG A 231 1.52 13.11 1.36
CA ARG A 231 2.15 14.10 2.25
C ARG A 231 3.34 13.44 2.94
N PHE A 232 4.55 13.85 2.58
CA PHE A 232 5.77 13.49 3.30
C PHE A 232 6.00 14.55 4.38
N ASP A 233 6.09 14.14 5.65
CA ASP A 233 6.08 15.09 6.77
C ASP A 233 6.99 14.65 7.93
N LEU A 234 7.87 15.55 8.33
CA LEU A 234 8.81 15.39 9.46
C LEU A 234 8.31 16.05 10.75
N ASN A 235 7.22 16.83 10.69
CA ASN A 235 6.66 17.44 11.88
C ASN A 235 6.12 16.37 12.85
N GLY A 236 6.45 16.50 14.14
CA GLY A 236 6.08 15.54 15.18
C GLY A 236 6.85 14.20 15.13
N LEU A 237 7.87 14.05 14.28
CA LEU A 237 8.75 12.88 14.32
C LEU A 237 9.92 13.08 15.29
N GLU A 238 9.97 12.27 16.35
CA GLU A 238 11.10 12.21 17.28
C GLU A 238 12.22 11.34 16.66
N LEU A 239 13.02 11.97 15.78
CA LEU A 239 14.14 11.33 15.09
C LEU A 239 15.46 11.63 15.80
N GLU A 240 15.97 10.67 16.58
CA GLU A 240 17.33 10.74 17.14
C GLU A 240 18.38 10.62 16.03
N LEU A 241 18.91 11.77 15.57
CA LEU A 241 19.82 11.84 14.42
C LEU A 241 21.12 12.61 14.75
N PRO A 242 22.31 12.05 14.47
CA PRO A 242 23.58 12.74 14.71
C PRO A 242 23.64 14.11 14.03
N ASN A 243 23.92 15.15 14.83
CA ASN A 243 24.05 16.54 14.41
C ASN A 243 22.81 17.21 13.78
N VAL A 244 21.63 16.58 13.81
CA VAL A 244 20.38 17.14 13.28
C VAL A 244 19.43 17.49 14.43
N LYS A 245 19.35 18.77 14.79
CA LYS A 245 18.41 19.27 15.81
C LYS A 245 16.97 19.41 15.29
N GLU A 246 16.83 19.74 14.01
CA GLU A 246 15.54 19.84 13.33
C GLU A 246 15.66 19.19 11.95
N PRO A 247 15.10 17.99 11.73
CA PRO A 247 15.14 17.35 10.42
C PRO A 247 14.28 18.14 9.42
N LYS A 248 14.85 18.34 8.24
CA LYS A 248 14.27 19.05 7.09
C LYS A 248 14.69 18.32 5.82
N PHE A 249 13.85 18.32 4.79
CA PHE A 249 14.19 17.75 3.48
C PHE A 249 15.10 18.70 2.69
N TYR A 250 16.27 18.21 2.27
CA TYR A 250 17.19 18.90 1.37
C TYR A 250 17.44 18.04 0.12
N ALA A 251 17.57 18.69 -1.03
CA ALA A 251 17.57 18.05 -2.35
C ALA A 251 16.48 16.93 -2.48
N PRO A 252 15.20 17.23 -2.20
CA PRO A 252 14.16 16.22 -2.28
C PRO A 252 13.94 15.74 -3.72
N THR A 253 13.78 14.43 -3.88
CA THR A 253 13.64 13.74 -5.16
C THR A 253 12.37 12.88 -5.18
N LEU A 254 11.71 12.84 -6.33
CA LEU A 254 10.49 12.09 -6.59
C LEU A 254 10.76 10.99 -7.62
N HIS A 255 10.38 9.76 -7.29
CA HIS A 255 10.32 8.62 -8.21
C HIS A 255 8.88 8.22 -8.45
N PHE A 256 8.52 7.89 -9.69
CA PHE A 256 7.27 7.19 -9.99
C PHE A 256 7.33 6.34 -11.26
N TYR A 257 6.47 5.31 -11.33
CA TYR A 257 6.35 4.42 -12.50
C TYR A 257 4.91 4.33 -13.02
N VAL A 258 4.72 4.61 -14.32
CA VAL A 258 3.49 4.31 -15.05
C VAL A 258 3.65 2.96 -15.76
N GLY A 259 3.04 1.91 -15.21
CA GLY A 259 3.15 0.54 -15.74
C GLY A 259 2.11 0.16 -16.78
N TYR A 260 0.99 0.89 -16.85
CA TYR A 260 0.00 0.78 -17.94
C TYR A 260 -0.45 2.17 -18.36
N HIS A 261 -0.60 2.37 -19.67
CA HIS A 261 -1.03 3.63 -20.27
C HIS A 261 -1.84 3.32 -21.52
N LEU A 262 -2.95 4.05 -21.71
CA LEU A 262 -3.80 3.95 -22.90
C LEU A 262 -3.93 5.29 -23.64
N LYS A 263 -4.02 6.41 -22.90
CA LYS A 263 -4.08 7.77 -23.45
C LYS A 263 -3.90 8.84 -22.37
N GLY A 264 -3.59 10.07 -22.81
CA GLY A 264 -3.41 11.25 -21.95
C GLY A 264 -2.11 11.22 -21.16
N THR A 265 -1.97 12.13 -20.20
CA THR A 265 -0.70 12.39 -19.50
C THR A 265 -0.92 12.34 -17.99
N LEU A 266 -0.08 11.60 -17.28
CA LEU A 266 0.04 11.70 -15.82
C LEU A 266 0.87 12.94 -15.50
N ASN A 267 0.32 13.88 -14.73
CA ASN A 267 1.04 15.07 -14.26
C ASN A 267 1.40 14.90 -12.79
N ALA A 268 2.62 15.31 -12.42
CA ALA A 268 3.11 15.33 -11.05
C ALA A 268 3.29 16.78 -10.58
N PHE A 269 2.71 17.10 -9.44
CA PHE A 269 2.77 18.41 -8.80
C PHE A 269 3.34 18.27 -7.39
N ALA A 270 4.10 19.27 -6.95
CA ALA A 270 4.62 19.38 -5.59
C ALA A 270 4.06 20.64 -4.90
N SER A 271 3.90 20.58 -3.58
CA SER A 271 3.38 21.67 -2.77
C SER A 271 3.99 21.64 -1.35
N LYS A 272 4.10 22.81 -0.71
CA LYS A 272 4.62 22.96 0.67
C LYS A 272 3.51 23.05 1.72
N ASP A 273 2.32 23.50 1.30
CA ASP A 273 1.16 23.78 2.13
C ASP A 273 0.01 22.77 1.88
N GLY A 274 -0.11 22.25 0.66
CA GLY A 274 -1.24 21.45 0.16
C GLY A 274 -2.21 22.26 -0.72
N GLU A 275 -1.99 23.57 -0.85
CA GLU A 275 -2.88 24.54 -1.49
C GLU A 275 -2.24 25.14 -2.75
N THR A 276 -0.96 25.50 -2.69
CA THR A 276 -0.16 26.08 -3.79
C THR A 276 0.64 24.98 -4.48
N TRP A 277 0.39 24.73 -5.78
CA TRP A 277 0.92 23.56 -6.50
C TRP A 277 1.85 23.92 -7.67
N THR A 278 3.15 23.64 -7.53
CA THR A 278 4.14 23.72 -8.61
C THR A 278 4.08 22.43 -9.45
N LYS A 279 3.94 22.51 -10.78
CA LYS A 279 4.08 21.31 -11.63
C LYS A 279 5.56 20.93 -11.73
N VAL A 280 5.92 19.73 -11.29
CA VAL A 280 7.30 19.23 -11.27
C VAL A 280 7.58 18.14 -12.31
N GLY A 281 6.56 17.52 -12.90
CA GLY A 281 6.77 16.50 -13.93
C GLY A 281 5.53 16.12 -14.73
N SER A 282 5.74 15.37 -15.82
CA SER A 282 4.66 14.71 -16.55
C SER A 282 5.13 13.52 -17.38
N VAL A 283 4.27 12.50 -17.48
CA VAL A 283 4.50 11.24 -18.20
C VAL A 283 3.36 10.97 -19.17
N ASP A 284 3.70 10.84 -20.44
CA ASP A 284 2.89 10.22 -21.49
C ASP A 284 3.58 8.91 -21.93
N GLY A 285 2.82 7.84 -22.10
CA GLY A 285 3.32 6.47 -22.25
C GLY A 285 3.70 5.77 -20.93
N ALA A 286 3.89 4.46 -20.99
CA ALA A 286 4.32 3.65 -19.83
C ALA A 286 5.85 3.73 -19.63
N LYS A 287 6.29 4.40 -18.56
CA LYS A 287 7.70 4.61 -18.20
C LYS A 287 7.87 5.08 -16.75
N SER A 288 9.07 4.96 -16.21
CA SER A 288 9.46 5.55 -14.92
C SER A 288 9.99 6.97 -15.08
N GLN A 289 9.98 7.74 -13.99
CA GLN A 289 10.67 9.03 -13.87
C GLN A 289 11.43 9.08 -12.54
N ASN A 290 12.53 9.83 -12.55
CA ASN A 290 13.19 10.35 -11.37
C ASN A 290 13.30 11.87 -11.58
N ILE A 291 12.88 12.66 -10.59
CA ILE A 291 12.78 14.12 -10.69
C ILE A 291 13.38 14.72 -9.42
N GLU A 292 14.37 15.58 -9.58
CA GLU A 292 14.80 16.48 -8.51
C GLU A 292 13.77 17.60 -8.39
N LEU A 293 13.21 17.80 -7.20
CA LEU A 293 12.24 18.87 -6.99
C LEU A 293 12.96 20.23 -6.98
N PRO A 294 12.32 21.31 -7.43
CA PRO A 294 12.93 22.64 -7.43
C PRO A 294 13.46 23.07 -6.06
N GLU A 295 14.50 23.89 -6.06
CA GLU A 295 15.20 24.32 -4.84
C GLU A 295 14.27 24.92 -3.77
N GLU A 296 13.14 25.51 -4.18
CA GLU A 296 12.10 26.04 -3.30
C GLU A 296 11.52 25.01 -2.30
N PHE A 297 11.72 23.70 -2.52
CA PHE A 297 11.31 22.60 -1.63
C PHE A 297 12.42 22.17 -0.65
N SER A 298 13.65 22.68 -0.81
CA SER A 298 14.78 22.45 0.09
C SER A 298 14.58 23.19 1.42
N GLY A 299 15.05 22.60 2.53
CA GLY A 299 14.88 23.16 3.88
C GLY A 299 13.46 23.08 4.46
N THR A 300 12.53 22.39 3.80
CA THR A 300 11.14 22.20 4.25
C THR A 300 11.00 21.05 5.24
N LYS A 301 9.94 21.04 6.06
CA LYS A 301 9.58 19.87 6.89
C LYS A 301 8.48 19.00 6.29
N THR A 302 7.76 19.53 5.30
CA THR A 302 6.61 18.89 4.67
C THR A 302 6.67 19.11 3.17
N VAL A 303 6.49 18.05 2.39
CA VAL A 303 6.29 18.12 0.93
C VAL A 303 5.09 17.27 0.57
N TRP A 304 4.11 17.89 -0.06
CA TRP A 304 2.97 17.22 -0.66
C TRP A 304 3.29 16.92 -2.13
N ILE A 305 2.93 15.73 -2.60
CA ILE A 305 3.03 15.32 -4.01
C ILE A 305 1.65 14.87 -4.47
N ARG A 306 1.13 15.49 -5.53
CA ARG A 306 -0.14 15.12 -6.17
C ARG A 306 0.10 14.63 -7.58
N PHE A 307 -0.41 13.45 -7.87
CA PHE A 307 -0.51 12.92 -9.23
C PHE A 307 -1.92 13.15 -9.76
N ALA A 308 -2.06 13.66 -10.98
CA ALA A 308 -3.36 13.91 -11.59
C ALA A 308 -3.35 13.61 -13.10
N GLY A 309 -4.45 13.04 -13.60
CA GLY A 309 -4.65 12.78 -15.02
C GLY A 309 -4.96 14.07 -15.79
N SER A 310 -4.34 14.26 -16.96
CA SER A 310 -4.76 15.27 -17.93
C SER A 310 -6.21 15.05 -18.39
N GLU A 311 -6.70 15.97 -19.23
CA GLU A 311 -7.86 15.67 -20.07
C GLU A 311 -7.68 14.31 -20.77
N ASN A 312 -8.76 13.54 -20.86
CA ASN A 312 -8.80 12.23 -21.50
C ASN A 312 -7.87 11.14 -20.91
N ALA A 313 -7.20 11.36 -19.77
CA ALA A 313 -6.25 10.39 -19.21
C ALA A 313 -6.86 9.00 -18.89
N ASN A 314 -6.08 7.96 -19.15
CA ASN A 314 -6.26 6.59 -18.67
C ASN A 314 -4.88 5.93 -18.56
N CYS A 315 -4.36 5.86 -17.33
CA CYS A 315 -3.06 5.27 -17.01
C CYS A 315 -3.05 4.71 -15.58
N GLN A 316 -2.04 3.92 -15.25
CA GLN A 316 -1.91 3.28 -13.93
C GLN A 316 -0.55 3.59 -13.31
N LEU A 317 -0.58 4.20 -12.13
CA LEU A 317 0.58 4.51 -11.29
C LEU A 317 0.89 3.28 -10.41
N TYR A 318 2.01 2.62 -10.67
CA TYR A 318 2.43 1.35 -10.03
C TYR A 318 3.43 1.55 -8.89
N GLU A 319 4.28 2.57 -8.95
CA GLU A 319 5.32 2.82 -7.94
C GLU A 319 5.38 4.30 -7.59
N LEU A 320 5.68 4.58 -6.33
CA LEU A 320 5.98 5.92 -5.80
C LEU A 320 7.11 5.82 -4.79
N GLY A 321 8.17 6.61 -5.02
CA GLY A 321 9.24 6.82 -4.06
C GLY A 321 9.49 8.30 -3.83
N PHE A 322 9.90 8.67 -2.62
CA PHE A 322 10.39 10.02 -2.31
C PHE A 322 11.67 9.87 -1.48
N ARG A 323 12.71 10.65 -1.76
CA ARG A 323 14.00 10.59 -1.02
C ARG A 323 14.57 11.98 -0.85
N ALA A 324 15.20 12.25 0.29
CA ALA A 324 15.83 13.53 0.59
C ALA A 324 16.98 13.37 1.59
N SER A 325 17.97 14.25 1.56
CA SER A 325 18.91 14.41 2.67
C SER A 325 18.21 15.11 3.84
N LEU A 326 18.57 14.76 5.09
CA LEU A 326 18.06 15.41 6.30
C LEU A 326 19.04 16.45 6.89
N VAL A 327 20.20 16.61 6.26
CA VAL A 327 21.14 17.72 6.40
C VAL A 327 21.20 18.49 5.08
N PRO A 328 21.57 19.78 5.08
CA PRO A 328 21.97 20.46 3.85
C PRO A 328 23.02 19.63 3.12
N MET A 329 22.94 19.58 1.80
CA MET A 329 24.10 19.22 1.00
C MET A 329 25.22 20.21 1.38
N LYS A 330 26.41 19.71 1.71
CA LYS A 330 27.57 20.59 1.73
C LYS A 330 27.72 21.13 0.32
N GLU A 331 27.83 22.44 0.18
CA GLU A 331 28.47 23.01 -0.99
C GLU A 331 29.82 22.29 -1.14
N THR A 332 30.05 21.66 -2.30
CA THR A 332 31.42 21.37 -2.72
C THR A 332 32.14 22.70 -2.69
N PRO A 333 33.26 22.84 -1.96
CA PRO A 333 34.05 24.06 -2.02
C PRO A 333 34.30 24.37 -3.49
N GLU A 334 34.03 25.60 -3.91
CA GLU A 334 34.47 26.04 -5.23
C GLU A 334 35.97 25.78 -5.30
N THR A 335 36.39 24.99 -6.30
CA THR A 335 37.80 24.72 -6.53
C THR A 335 38.42 26.00 -7.05
N ASP A 336 38.88 26.83 -6.11
CA ASP A 336 39.38 28.19 -6.34
C ASP A 336 40.41 28.17 -7.46
N SER A 337 40.03 28.68 -8.62
CA SER A 337 40.59 28.26 -9.90
C SER A 337 41.74 29.16 -10.34
N ASP A 338 42.79 29.24 -9.53
CA ASP A 338 43.99 30.00 -9.86
C ASP A 338 45.28 29.40 -9.24
N GLU A 339 45.81 28.34 -9.86
CA GLU A 339 47.27 28.14 -9.92
C GLU A 339 47.67 27.56 -11.29
N PRO A 340 48.57 28.21 -12.06
CA PRO A 340 48.90 27.80 -13.43
C PRO A 340 49.87 26.61 -13.46
N ALA A 341 49.77 25.82 -14.54
CA ALA A 341 50.50 24.55 -14.68
C ALA A 341 52.04 24.70 -14.68
N VAL A 342 52.71 23.86 -13.87
CA VAL A 342 54.15 23.62 -13.93
C VAL A 342 54.41 22.32 -14.70
N PRO A 343 55.29 22.31 -15.72
CA PRO A 343 55.54 21.12 -16.55
C PRO A 343 56.41 20.05 -15.86
N GLU A 344 56.46 18.87 -16.48
CA GLU A 344 57.04 17.62 -15.95
C GLU A 344 58.50 17.72 -15.46
N THR A 345 58.80 17.01 -14.37
CA THR A 345 60.05 16.24 -14.26
C THR A 345 59.79 14.85 -13.70
N SER A 346 60.41 13.83 -14.29
CA SER A 346 60.19 12.42 -13.96
C SER A 346 61.12 11.89 -12.88
N ILE A 347 60.60 11.16 -11.89
CA ILE A 347 61.38 10.15 -11.13
C ILE A 347 60.58 8.84 -11.04
N ARG A 348 61.24 7.71 -11.30
CA ARG A 348 60.70 6.35 -11.14
C ARG A 348 60.96 5.84 -9.72
N GLY A 349 60.03 5.11 -9.09
CA GLY A 349 60.40 4.21 -7.99
C GLY A 349 59.31 3.63 -7.07
N ALA A 350 59.46 2.33 -6.77
CA ALA A 350 59.10 1.67 -5.49
C ALA A 350 57.63 1.55 -5.03
N THR A 351 56.90 0.66 -5.71
CA THR A 351 56.18 -0.51 -5.14
C THR A 351 55.93 -0.62 -3.61
N ARG A 352 54.65 -0.72 -3.18
CA ARG A 352 53.99 -1.79 -2.36
C ARG A 352 52.64 -1.29 -1.79
N PHE A 353 51.52 -2.00 -1.97
CA PHE A 353 51.03 -3.16 -1.18
C PHE A 353 50.80 -2.87 0.32
N TRP A 354 49.53 -2.79 0.74
CA TRP A 354 48.83 -3.88 1.45
C TRP A 354 47.30 -3.65 1.48
N GLU A 355 46.54 -4.66 1.90
CA GLU A 355 45.08 -4.74 1.88
C GLU A 355 44.46 -4.73 3.30
N LEU A 356 43.14 -4.53 3.35
CA LEU A 356 42.17 -5.13 4.29
C LEU A 356 42.51 -5.25 5.79
N ILE A 357 41.77 -4.49 6.60
CA ILE A 357 40.96 -5.01 7.73
C ILE A 357 39.53 -4.51 7.53
#